data_AF-A0A564Q8U5-F1
#
_entry.id   AF-A0A564Q8U5-F1
#
_cell.length_a   1.000
_cell.length_b   1.000
_cell.length_c   1.000
_cell.angle_alpha   90.00
_cell.angle_beta   90.00
_cell.angle_gamma   90.00
#
_symmetry.space_group_name_H-M   'P 1'
#
loop_
_entity.id
_entity.type
_entity.pdbx_description
1 polymer ?
#
loop_
_entity_poly.entity_id
_entity_poly.type
_entity_poly.pdbx_seq_one_letter_code
_entity_poly.pdbx_strand_id
1 'polypeptide(L)'
;MCTPGDVEYRVNRAEISYVITDSENAGKVEEVADRCPTLKHKILIDEELDGWINYEKEMNKKSRYLGRDEVEPTKKDNRSPPST
;
A
#
# COMPACT_ATOMS: atom_id res chain seq x y z
N MET A 1 -2.66 17.76 8.97
CA MET A 1 -3.48 16.68 9.55
C MET A 1 -4.18 15.98 8.41
N CYS A 2 -3.98 14.67 8.25
CA CYS A 2 -4.70 13.86 7.26
C CYS A 2 -6.05 13.46 7.86
N THR A 3 -7.14 13.71 7.14
CA THR A 3 -8.50 13.33 7.52
C THR A 3 -8.93 12.04 6.82
N PRO A 4 -9.99 11.35 7.29
CA PRO A 4 -10.60 10.23 6.57
C PRO A 4 -10.94 10.60 5.11
N GLY A 5 -11.46 11.82 4.87
CA GLY A 5 -11.76 12.32 3.53
C GLY A 5 -10.53 12.48 2.63
N ASP A 6 -9.38 12.87 3.19
CA ASP A 6 -8.11 12.92 2.45
C ASP A 6 -7.64 11.52 2.03
N VAL A 7 -7.85 10.51 2.88
CA VAL A 7 -7.54 9.11 2.59
C VAL A 7 -8.42 8.60 1.45
N GLU A 8 -9.74 8.72 1.59
CA GLU A 8 -10.72 8.29 0.59
C GLU A 8 -10.44 8.92 -0.78
N TYR A 9 -10.21 10.23 -0.81
CA TYR A 9 -9.88 10.96 -2.03
C TYR A 9 -8.61 10.42 -2.70
N ARG A 10 -7.52 10.23 -1.94
CA ARG A 10 -6.24 9.77 -2.50
C ARG A 10 -6.31 8.34 -2.99
N VAL A 11 -6.95 7.47 -2.21
CA VAL A 11 -7.09 6.04 -2.54
C VAL A 11 -7.89 5.88 -3.82
N ASN A 12 -9.05 6.51 -3.90
CA ASN A 12 -9.93 6.39 -5.07
C ASN A 12 -9.33 7.08 -6.31
N ARG A 13 -8.73 8.27 -6.16
CA ARG A 13 -8.18 9.00 -7.30
C ARG A 13 -6.97 8.31 -7.94
N ALA A 14 -6.14 7.64 -7.13
CA ALA A 14 -4.94 6.97 -7.61
C ALA A 14 -5.08 5.45 -7.70
N GLU A 15 -6.30 4.92 -7.50
CA GLU A 15 -6.60 3.48 -7.52
C GLU A 15 -5.64 2.67 -6.62
N ILE A 16 -5.36 3.21 -5.44
CA ILE A 16 -4.37 2.66 -4.51
C ILE A 16 -4.81 1.28 -4.04
N SER A 17 -3.90 0.31 -4.12
CA SER A 17 -4.12 -1.07 -3.64
C SER A 17 -3.60 -1.34 -2.23
N TYR A 18 -2.65 -0.52 -1.74
CA TYR A 18 -1.98 -0.71 -0.46
C TYR A 18 -1.91 0.60 0.33
N VAL A 19 -2.25 0.56 1.61
CA VAL A 19 -1.97 1.65 2.56
C VAL A 19 -1.00 1.15 3.62
N ILE A 20 0.03 1.94 3.90
CA ILE A 20 1.01 1.71 4.97
C ILE A 20 0.93 2.90 5.91
N THR A 21 0.67 2.66 7.19
CA THR A 21 0.52 3.74 8.18
C THR A 21 0.80 3.25 9.60
N ASP A 22 0.65 4.15 10.58
CA ASP A 22 0.79 3.89 12.02
C ASP A 22 -0.58 3.73 12.70
N SER A 23 -0.58 3.33 13.97
CA SER A 23 -1.77 3.12 14.79
C SER A 23 -2.65 4.38 14.91
N GLU A 24 -2.06 5.58 14.95
CA GLU A 24 -2.78 6.86 15.05
C GLU A 24 -3.64 7.13 13.80
N ASN A 25 -3.23 6.63 12.64
CA ASN A 25 -3.92 6.86 11.37
C ASN A 25 -4.75 5.67 10.89
N ALA A 26 -4.56 4.48 11.46
CA ALA A 26 -5.28 3.26 11.07
C ALA A 26 -6.81 3.43 11.12
N GLY A 27 -7.34 4.07 12.17
CA GLY A 27 -8.78 4.31 12.31
C GLY A 27 -9.38 5.15 11.18
N LYS A 28 -8.62 6.11 10.63
CA LYS A 28 -9.06 6.96 9.52
C LYS A 28 -9.17 6.18 8.21
N VAL A 29 -8.33 5.16 8.06
CA VAL A 29 -8.37 4.25 6.90
C VAL A 29 -9.55 3.30 7.04
N GLU A 30 -9.81 2.76 8.24
CA GLU A 30 -10.96 1.87 8.48
C GLU A 30 -12.30 2.54 8.21
N GLU A 31 -12.46 3.80 8.63
CA GLU A 31 -13.69 4.58 8.43
C GLU A 31 -14.11 4.73 6.96
N VAL A 32 -13.15 4.60 6.04
CA VAL A 32 -13.38 4.80 4.59
C VAL A 32 -13.10 3.57 3.74
N ALA A 33 -12.66 2.46 4.34
CA ALA A 33 -12.21 1.27 3.61
C ALA A 33 -13.33 0.66 2.75
N ASP A 34 -14.57 0.70 3.23
CA ASP A 34 -15.77 0.25 2.53
C ASP A 34 -16.10 1.07 1.26
N ARG A 35 -15.65 2.32 1.20
CA ARG A 35 -15.79 3.24 0.06
C ARG A 35 -14.56 3.26 -0.87
N CYS A 36 -13.56 2.43 -0.59
CA CYS A 36 -12.30 2.35 -1.31
C CYS A 36 -12.15 0.99 -2.02
N PRO A 37 -12.83 0.73 -3.15
CA PRO A 37 -12.91 -0.61 -3.76
C PRO A 37 -11.57 -1.15 -4.27
N THR A 38 -10.60 -0.27 -4.56
CA THR A 38 -9.26 -0.66 -4.99
C THR A 38 -8.35 -1.02 -3.83
N LEU A 39 -8.67 -0.61 -2.60
CA LEU A 39 -7.85 -0.85 -1.42
C LEU A 39 -7.94 -2.33 -1.02
N LYS A 40 -6.83 -3.06 -1.18
CA LYS A 40 -6.75 -4.50 -0.94
C LYS A 40 -6.01 -4.85 0.33
N HIS A 41 -5.04 -4.03 0.71
CA HIS A 41 -4.14 -4.35 1.81
C HIS A 41 -3.89 -3.13 2.69
N LYS A 42 -3.92 -3.37 3.99
CA LYS A 42 -3.67 -2.40 5.05
C LYS A 42 -2.49 -2.90 5.88
N ILE A 43 -1.43 -2.11 5.97
CA ILE A 43 -0.17 -2.46 6.64
C ILE A 43 0.09 -1.47 7.77
N LEU A 44 0.36 -2.00 8.96
CA LEU A 44 0.63 -1.25 10.18
C LEU A 44 2.09 -1.41 10.58
N ILE A 45 2.77 -0.30 10.92
CA ILE A 45 4.22 -0.29 11.14
C ILE A 45 4.66 -0.42 12.60
N ASP A 46 3.78 -0.14 13.56
CA ASP A 46 4.11 0.06 14.97
C ASP A 46 3.42 -0.94 15.91
N GLU A 47 2.14 -1.25 15.67
CA GLU A 47 1.35 -2.14 16.53
C GLU A 47 0.76 -3.34 15.77
N GLU A 48 -0.01 -4.17 16.48
CA GLU A 48 -0.82 -5.24 15.91
C GLU A 48 -2.30 -4.88 15.97
N LEU A 49 -2.97 -4.94 14.83
CA LEU A 49 -4.39 -4.65 14.71
C LEU A 49 -5.06 -5.74 13.88
N ASP A 50 -6.23 -6.21 14.30
CA ASP A 50 -6.97 -7.24 13.58
C ASP A 50 -7.36 -6.75 12.18
N GLY A 51 -7.21 -7.62 11.18
CA GLY A 51 -7.41 -7.25 9.78
C GLY A 51 -6.29 -6.40 9.15
N TRP A 52 -5.19 -6.14 9.85
CA TRP A 52 -4.00 -5.46 9.33
C TRP A 52 -2.79 -6.38 9.24
N ILE A 53 -1.94 -6.14 8.23
CA ILE A 53 -0.63 -6.77 8.10
C ILE A 53 0.34 -6.03 9.03
N ASN A 54 0.95 -6.72 9.98
CA ASN A 54 2.02 -6.15 10.79
C ASN A 54 3.35 -6.16 10.00
N TYR A 55 3.88 -4.97 9.72
CA TYR A 55 5.07 -4.78 8.90
C TYR A 55 6.30 -5.49 9.47
N GLU A 56 6.59 -5.29 10.76
CA GLU A 56 7.77 -5.84 11.43
C GLU A 56 7.77 -7.38 11.39
N LYS A 57 6.61 -8.01 11.65
CA LYS A 57 6.47 -9.47 11.56
C LYS A 57 6.72 -10.00 10.14
N GLU A 58 6.21 -9.31 9.12
CA GLU A 58 6.42 -9.75 7.74
C GLU A 58 7.88 -9.57 7.30
N MET A 59 8.50 -8.43 7.65
CA MET A 59 9.90 -8.16 7.29
C MET A 59 10.88 -9.10 7.99
N ASN A 60 10.62 -9.52 9.23
CA ASN A 60 11.44 -10.50 9.94
C ASN A 60 11.44 -11.90 9.29
N LYS A 61 10.45 -12.22 8.46
CA LYS A 61 10.37 -13.48 7.72
C LYS A 61 11.09 -13.43 6.36
N LYS A 62 11.52 -12.24 5.91
CA LYS A 62 12.07 -12.03 4.57
C LYS A 62 13.58 -11.80 4.62
N SER A 63 14.26 -12.18 3.52
CA SER A 63 15.67 -11.87 3.34
C SER A 63 15.87 -10.36 3.22
N ARG A 64 16.96 -9.85 3.82
CA ARG A 64 17.42 -8.47 3.60
C ARG A 64 18.02 -8.25 2.19
N TYR A 65 18.33 -9.34 1.51
CA TYR A 65 18.89 -9.33 0.16
C TYR A 65 17.84 -9.85 -0.81
N LEU A 66 17.73 -9.16 -1.94
CA LEU A 66 16.87 -9.57 -3.06
C LEU A 66 17.78 -10.04 -4.20
N GLY A 67 17.81 -11.35 -4.44
CA GLY A 67 18.63 -11.92 -5.51
C GLY A 67 18.06 -11.57 -6.89
N ARG A 68 18.93 -11.29 -7.88
CA ARG A 68 18.45 -10.97 -9.24
C ARG A 68 17.66 -12.14 -9.86
N ASP A 69 18.02 -13.36 -9.51
CA ASP A 69 17.39 -14.59 -10.01
C ASP A 69 16.05 -14.90 -9.32
N GLU A 70 15.74 -14.21 -8.22
CA GLU A 70 14.50 -14.39 -7.43
C GLU A 70 13.37 -13.45 -7.86
N VAL A 71 13.64 -12.52 -8.80
CA VAL A 71 12.71 -11.48 -9.21
C VAL A 71 12.43 -11.59 -10.70
N GLU A 72 11.15 -11.55 -11.05
CA GLU A 72 10.72 -11.49 -12.43
C GLU A 72 11.36 -10.30 -13.17
N PRO A 73 11.78 -10.48 -14.44
CA PRO A 73 12.30 -9.38 -15.24
C PRO A 73 11.28 -8.23 -15.31
N THR A 74 11.76 -7.00 -15.16
CA THR A 74 10.90 -5.83 -15.31
C THR A 74 10.33 -5.80 -16.74
N LYS A 75 9.01 -5.61 -16.85
CA LYS A 75 8.36 -5.46 -18.14
C LYS A 75 8.88 -4.19 -18.81
N LYS A 76 9.47 -4.32 -20.00
CA LYS A 76 9.82 -3.16 -20.83
C LYS A 76 8.53 -2.53 -21.37
N ASP A 77 8.25 -1.31 -20.92
CA ASP A 77 7.15 -0.50 -21.41
C ASP A 77 7.58 0.20 -22.71
N ASN A 78 6.99 -0.20 -23.85
CA ASN A 78 7.18 0.46 -25.15
C ASN A 78 6.28 1.70 -25.21
N ARG A 79 6.62 2.75 -24.45
CA ARG A 79 6.02 4.07 -24.70
C ARG A 79 6.54 4.58 -26.03
N SER A 80 5.68 4.63 -27.04
CA SER A 80 5.93 5.45 -28.21
C SER A 80 6.16 6.89 -27.75
N PRO A 81 7.20 7.59 -28.26
CA PRO A 81 7.37 9.00 -27.96
C PRO A 81 6.11 9.77 -28.40
N PRO A 82 5.72 10.83 -27.67
CA PRO A 82 4.57 11.65 -28.05
C PRO A 82 4.77 12.16 -29.49
N SER A 83 3.75 12.00 -30.32
CA SER A 83 3.75 12.59 -31.67
C SER A 83 3.73 14.11 -31.53
N THR A 84 4.78 14.75 -32.06
CA THR A 84 4.99 16.20 -32.08
C THR A 84 3.81 16.95 -32.68
#